data_AF-A0A2J7RB32-F1
#
_entry.id   AF-A0A2J7RB32-F1
#
_cell.length_a   1.000
_cell.length_b   1.000
_cell.length_c   1.000
_cell.angle_alpha   90.00
_cell.angle_beta   90.00
_cell.angle_gamma   90.00
#
_symmetry.space_group_name_H-M   'P 1'
#
loop_
_entity.id
_entity.type
_entity.pdbx_description
1 polymer ?
#
loop_
_entity_poly.entity_id
_entity_poly.type
_entity_poly.pdbx_seq_one_letter_code
_entity_poly.pdbx_strand_id
1 'polypeptide(L)'
;MAWLGKIGRQVTQRYLPTGIMRYEFKFPERYRDTFIEKWANYWKNLCIDYKEVAVETVESARQKPVKALLICSGLAFIAYCAHSNPDEQNFRDKFLFHTNEMILVGEPIRNPQAVSHLKFLETCYNKGVIRTLGLGIINFMWISDYDKSSGLYQAHCEYLEPKFLTFHKRIVDIGFLGQWWILQRTMKDFDINPSEFENLQNT
;
A
#
# COMPACT_ATOMS: atom_id res chain seq x y z
N MET A 1 12.80 -22.82 -38.44
CA MET A 1 12.77 -22.54 -36.98
C MET A 1 11.73 -23.39 -36.23
N ALA A 2 11.46 -24.63 -36.63
CA ALA A 2 10.40 -25.48 -36.02
C ALA A 2 10.94 -26.71 -35.27
N TRP A 3 12.27 -26.84 -35.15
CA TRP A 3 12.93 -28.06 -34.65
C TRP A 3 13.33 -27.97 -33.17
N LEU A 4 13.54 -26.76 -32.63
CA LEU A 4 13.91 -26.54 -31.21
C LEU A 4 12.71 -26.69 -30.23
N GLY A 5 11.48 -26.56 -30.72
CA GLY A 5 10.27 -26.65 -29.88
C GLY A 5 9.81 -28.06 -29.53
N LYS A 6 10.27 -29.10 -30.25
CA LYS A 6 9.87 -30.50 -30.01
C LYS A 6 10.77 -31.23 -29.00
N ILE A 7 12.04 -30.84 -28.89
CA ILE A 7 13.00 -31.47 -27.98
C ILE A 7 12.73 -31.05 -26.53
N GLY A 8 12.34 -29.79 -26.30
CA GLY A 8 11.96 -29.30 -24.96
C GLY A 8 10.67 -29.91 -24.40
N ARG A 9 9.83 -30.52 -25.24
CA ARG A 9 8.53 -31.08 -24.83
C ARG A 9 8.59 -32.58 -24.47
N GLN A 10 9.62 -33.31 -24.90
CA GLN A 10 9.79 -34.72 -24.54
C GLN A 10 10.62 -34.95 -23.27
N VAL A 11 11.46 -33.99 -22.89
CA VAL A 11 12.32 -34.11 -21.69
C VAL A 11 11.55 -33.82 -20.39
N THR A 12 10.43 -33.09 -20.45
CA THR A 12 9.66 -32.68 -19.28
C THR A 12 8.73 -33.74 -18.70
N GLN A 13 8.56 -34.90 -19.35
CA GLN A 13 7.58 -35.91 -18.92
C GLN A 13 8.20 -37.11 -18.16
N ARG A 14 9.53 -37.11 -17.94
CA ARG A 14 10.29 -38.29 -17.44
C ARG A 14 10.69 -38.26 -15.96
N TYR A 15 10.33 -37.22 -15.21
CA TYR A 15 10.69 -37.11 -13.79
C TYR A 15 9.43 -36.90 -12.94
N LEU A 16 8.68 -37.97 -12.70
CA LEU A 16 7.68 -38.01 -11.64
C LEU A 16 7.93 -39.23 -10.76
N PRO A 17 8.69 -39.12 -9.66
CA PRO A 17 8.42 -39.95 -8.51
C PRO A 17 7.12 -39.42 -7.87
N THR A 18 5.96 -39.85 -8.39
CA THR A 18 4.68 -39.82 -7.67
C THR A 18 4.78 -40.75 -6.48
N GLY A 19 5.52 -40.31 -5.48
CA GLY A 19 5.80 -41.04 -4.25
C GLY A 19 5.80 -40.04 -3.11
N ILE A 20 4.66 -39.37 -2.89
CA ILE A 20 4.41 -38.78 -1.57
C ILE A 20 4.38 -39.98 -0.62
N MET A 21 5.49 -40.23 0.07
CA MET A 21 5.56 -41.15 1.20
C MET A 21 4.51 -40.69 2.20
N ARG A 22 3.30 -41.24 2.09
CA ARG A 22 2.22 -41.11 3.06
C ARG A 22 2.71 -41.79 4.31
N TYR A 23 3.30 -41.03 5.21
CA TYR A 23 3.65 -41.52 6.53
C TYR A 23 2.33 -41.83 7.25
N GLU A 24 1.96 -43.10 7.29
CA GLU A 24 0.83 -43.61 8.08
C GLU A 24 1.23 -43.61 9.56
N PHE A 25 1.24 -42.42 10.16
CA PHE A 25 1.23 -42.30 11.62
C PHE A 25 -0.09 -42.90 12.12
N LYS A 26 -0.02 -44.11 12.68
CA LYS A 26 -1.17 -44.76 13.33
C LYS A 26 -1.23 -44.29 14.78
N PHE A 27 -2.32 -43.62 15.16
CA PHE A 27 -2.55 -43.26 16.56
C PHE A 27 -2.72 -44.53 17.42
N PRO A 28 -2.22 -44.54 18.67
CA PRO A 28 -2.46 -45.64 19.59
C PRO A 28 -3.96 -45.81 19.83
N GLU A 29 -4.42 -47.06 19.96
CA GLU A 29 -5.85 -47.42 19.96
C GLU A 29 -6.67 -46.72 21.05
N ARG A 30 -6.00 -46.20 22.09
CA ARG A 30 -6.60 -45.49 23.22
C ARG A 30 -7.29 -44.17 22.86
N TYR A 31 -6.93 -43.54 21.74
CA TYR A 31 -7.49 -42.26 21.29
C TYR A 31 -8.31 -42.36 20.01
N ARG A 32 -8.62 -43.59 19.56
CA ARG A 32 -9.46 -43.82 18.39
C ARG A 32 -10.84 -43.18 18.60
N ASP A 33 -11.35 -42.46 17.61
CA ASP A 33 -12.61 -41.70 17.61
C ASP A 33 -12.69 -40.49 18.57
N THR A 34 -11.57 -40.08 19.17
CA THR A 34 -11.54 -38.93 20.08
C THR A 34 -11.35 -37.61 19.31
N PHE A 35 -11.81 -36.48 19.87
CA PHE A 35 -11.59 -35.14 19.30
C PHE A 35 -10.10 -34.85 18.97
N ILE A 36 -9.17 -35.44 19.73
CA ILE A 36 -7.72 -35.31 19.55
C ILE A 36 -7.27 -35.93 18.22
N GLU A 37 -7.79 -37.12 17.86
CA GLU A 37 -7.46 -37.78 16.60
C GLU A 37 -7.97 -36.97 15.40
N LYS A 38 -9.20 -36.48 15.48
CA LYS A 38 -9.78 -35.62 14.42
C LYS A 38 -8.98 -34.33 14.24
N TRP A 39 -8.58 -33.69 15.33
CA TRP A 39 -7.74 -32.50 15.31
C TRP A 39 -6.35 -32.78 14.70
N ALA A 40 -5.70 -33.87 15.12
CA ALA A 40 -4.40 -34.24 14.59
C ALA A 40 -4.46 -34.64 13.11
N ASN A 41 -5.48 -35.38 12.69
CA ASN A 41 -5.72 -35.71 11.29
C ASN A 41 -6.02 -34.46 10.45
N TYR A 42 -6.75 -33.48 11.01
CA TYR A 42 -6.97 -32.19 10.36
C TYR A 42 -5.66 -31.45 10.09
N TRP A 43 -4.81 -31.27 11.11
CA TRP A 43 -3.51 -30.61 10.94
C TRP A 43 -2.58 -31.39 10.02
N LYS A 44 -2.61 -32.72 10.06
CA LYS A 44 -1.85 -33.57 9.15
C LYS A 44 -2.26 -33.34 7.70
N ASN A 45 -3.56 -33.39 7.41
CA ASN A 45 -4.07 -33.18 6.06
C ASN A 45 -3.78 -31.75 5.59
N LEU A 46 -3.97 -30.76 6.45
CA LEU A 46 -3.62 -29.36 6.16
C LEU A 46 -2.14 -29.22 5.76
N CYS A 47 -1.22 -29.84 6.49
CA CYS A 47 0.20 -29.83 6.16
C CYS A 47 0.51 -30.54 4.82
N ILE A 48 -0.19 -31.63 4.50
CA ILE A 48 -0.03 -32.34 3.23
C ILE A 48 -0.52 -31.45 2.08
N ASP A 49 -1.68 -30.83 2.23
CA ASP A 49 -2.29 -29.97 1.21
C ASP A 49 -1.38 -28.77 0.88
N TYR A 50 -0.87 -28.05 1.89
CA TYR A 50 0.06 -26.94 1.67
C TYR A 50 1.40 -27.38 1.07
N LYS A 51 1.90 -28.57 1.44
CA LYS A 51 3.13 -29.12 0.85
C LYS A 51 2.92 -29.46 -0.62
N GLU A 52 1.79 -30.06 -0.97
CA GLU A 52 1.43 -30.38 -2.36
C GLU A 52 1.33 -29.10 -3.20
N VAL A 53 0.63 -28.09 -2.71
CA VAL A 53 0.57 -26.76 -3.33
C VAL A 53 1.97 -26.16 -3.53
N ALA A 54 2.88 -26.29 -2.56
CA ALA A 54 4.24 -25.78 -2.68
C ALA A 54 5.04 -26.50 -3.79
N VAL A 55 4.94 -27.82 -3.87
CA VAL A 55 5.61 -28.63 -4.91
C VAL A 55 5.06 -28.27 -6.29
N GLU A 56 3.73 -28.22 -6.44
CA GLU A 56 3.06 -27.86 -7.69
C GLU A 56 3.39 -26.42 -8.13
N THR A 57 3.53 -25.49 -7.18
CA THR A 57 3.92 -24.11 -7.46
C THR A 57 5.34 -24.04 -8.02
N VAL A 58 6.29 -24.79 -7.45
CA VAL A 58 7.68 -24.86 -7.95
C VAL A 58 7.73 -25.50 -9.34
N GLU A 59 6.98 -26.57 -9.56
CA GLU A 59 6.88 -27.20 -10.88
C GLU A 59 6.26 -26.26 -11.92
N SER A 60 5.17 -25.58 -11.56
CA SER A 60 4.52 -24.58 -12.41
C SER A 60 5.47 -23.43 -12.76
N ALA A 61 6.28 -22.98 -11.81
CA ALA A 61 7.29 -21.96 -12.04
C ALA A 61 8.40 -22.43 -13.01
N ARG A 62 8.82 -23.70 -12.91
CA ARG A 62 9.77 -24.30 -13.87
C ARG A 62 9.18 -24.48 -15.26
N GLN A 63 7.90 -24.88 -15.36
CA GLN A 63 7.23 -25.08 -16.64
C GLN A 63 6.97 -23.76 -17.39
N LYS A 64 6.63 -22.68 -16.67
CA LYS A 64 6.25 -21.38 -17.25
C LYS A 64 6.97 -20.23 -16.54
N PRO A 65 8.30 -20.07 -16.76
CA PRO A 65 9.13 -19.13 -16.00
C PRO A 65 8.70 -17.67 -16.18
N VAL A 66 8.24 -17.28 -17.37
CA VAL A 66 7.77 -15.91 -17.63
C VAL A 66 6.54 -15.56 -16.79
N LYS A 67 5.57 -16.48 -16.69
CA LYS A 67 4.36 -16.24 -15.88
C LYS A 67 4.69 -16.18 -14.40
N ALA A 68 5.56 -17.08 -13.92
CA ALA A 68 6.02 -17.07 -12.55
C ALA A 68 6.77 -15.78 -12.22
N LEU A 69 7.67 -15.32 -13.10
CA LEU A 69 8.39 -14.07 -12.92
C LEU A 69 7.45 -12.87 -12.81
N LEU A 70 6.43 -12.77 -13.68
CA LEU A 70 5.42 -11.70 -13.60
C LEU A 70 4.66 -11.69 -12.27
N ILE A 71 4.25 -12.87 -11.78
CA ILE A 71 3.54 -13.00 -10.50
C ILE A 71 4.48 -12.65 -9.33
N CYS A 72 5.68 -13.19 -9.32
CA CYS A 72 6.68 -12.91 -8.28
C CYS A 72 7.06 -11.43 -8.25
N SER A 73 7.27 -10.79 -9.41
CA SER A 73 7.56 -9.36 -9.48
C SER A 73 6.38 -8.53 -8.98
N GLY A 74 5.15 -8.92 -9.30
CA GLY A 74 3.95 -8.24 -8.80
C GLY A 74 3.81 -8.35 -7.28
N LEU A 75 4.02 -9.53 -6.72
CA LEU A 75 4.00 -9.75 -5.27
C LEU A 75 5.12 -8.98 -4.56
N ALA A 76 6.33 -9.02 -5.11
CA ALA A 76 7.46 -8.28 -4.58
C ALA A 76 7.21 -6.76 -4.62
N PHE A 77 6.62 -6.25 -5.71
CA PHE A 77 6.25 -4.85 -5.84
C PHE A 77 5.18 -4.45 -4.81
N ILE A 78 4.11 -5.24 -4.64
CA ILE A 78 3.08 -4.98 -3.62
C ILE A 78 3.68 -5.00 -2.21
N ALA A 79 4.54 -5.98 -1.90
CA ALA A 79 5.22 -6.05 -0.62
C ALA A 79 6.13 -4.84 -0.39
N TYR A 80 6.86 -4.39 -1.42
CA TYR A 80 7.69 -3.18 -1.36
C TYR A 80 6.84 -1.92 -1.15
N CYS A 81 5.71 -1.79 -1.85
CA CYS A 81 4.77 -0.68 -1.67
C CYS A 81 4.18 -0.66 -0.26
N ALA A 82 3.81 -1.83 0.28
CA ALA A 82 3.27 -1.94 1.63
C ALA A 82 4.32 -1.59 2.69
N HIS A 83 5.57 -2.02 2.48
CA HIS A 83 6.67 -1.67 3.39
C HIS A 83 7.04 -0.18 3.31
N SER A 84 6.99 0.41 2.11
CA SER A 84 7.33 1.81 1.87
C SER A 84 6.14 2.74 2.08
N ASN A 85 5.01 2.29 2.64
CA ASN A 85 3.82 3.12 2.78
C ASN A 85 4.04 4.21 3.84
N PRO A 86 3.91 5.50 3.52
CA PRO A 86 4.16 6.57 4.49
C PRO A 86 3.01 6.68 5.52
N ASP A 87 3.35 7.00 6.75
CA ASP A 87 2.41 7.22 7.84
C ASP A 87 2.14 8.72 8.09
N GLU A 88 1.24 9.01 9.03
CA GLU A 88 0.90 10.39 9.41
C GLU A 88 2.12 11.16 9.97
N GLN A 89 2.99 10.47 10.73
CA GLN A 89 4.19 11.08 11.29
C GLN A 89 5.16 11.50 10.18
N ASN A 90 5.37 10.64 9.19
CA ASN A 90 6.17 10.93 8.01
C ASN A 90 5.63 12.12 7.22
N PHE A 91 4.29 12.25 7.08
CA PHE A 91 3.70 13.45 6.49
C PHE A 91 4.07 14.68 7.30
N ARG A 92 3.87 14.63 8.62
CA ARG A 92 4.10 15.76 9.50
C ARG A 92 5.56 16.22 9.46
N ASP A 93 6.49 15.28 9.45
CA ASP A 93 7.92 15.55 9.34
C ASP A 93 8.26 16.22 8.00
N LYS A 94 7.75 15.69 6.88
CA LYS A 94 7.94 16.29 5.54
C LYS A 94 7.30 17.67 5.44
N PHE A 95 6.12 17.85 6.00
CA PHE A 95 5.43 19.14 6.05
C PHE A 95 6.25 20.18 6.81
N LEU A 96 6.78 19.83 7.99
CA LEU A 96 7.64 20.72 8.77
C LEU A 96 8.96 21.01 8.04
N PHE A 97 9.56 19.99 7.42
CA PHE A 97 10.76 20.15 6.61
C PHE A 97 10.56 21.16 5.47
N HIS A 98 9.49 21.01 4.69
CA HIS A 98 9.17 21.93 3.59
C HIS A 98 8.78 23.32 4.06
N THR A 99 8.12 23.43 5.22
CA THR A 99 7.85 24.73 5.86
C THR A 99 9.16 25.43 6.20
N ASN A 100 10.15 24.71 6.74
CA ASN A 100 11.47 25.26 7.01
C ASN A 100 12.18 25.71 5.73
N GLU A 101 12.13 24.92 4.65
CA GLU A 101 12.67 25.34 3.34
C GLU A 101 12.01 26.61 2.83
N MET A 102 10.68 26.71 2.94
CA MET A 102 9.94 27.88 2.50
C MET A 102 10.30 29.15 3.29
N ILE A 103 10.59 29.03 4.58
CA ILE A 103 11.00 30.17 5.44
C ILE A 103 12.32 30.78 4.96
N LEU A 104 13.23 29.97 4.40
CA LEU A 104 14.53 30.44 3.89
C LEU A 104 14.42 31.28 2.61
N VAL A 105 13.35 31.09 1.82
CA VAL A 105 13.10 31.83 0.59
C VAL A 105 12.50 33.19 0.92
N GLY A 106 12.88 34.28 0.24
CA GLY A 106 12.32 35.61 0.48
C GLY A 106 10.85 35.72 0.05
N GLU A 107 10.01 36.45 0.80
CA GLU A 107 8.57 36.60 0.48
C GLU A 107 8.24 36.98 -0.97
N PRO A 108 8.97 37.90 -1.64
CA PRO A 108 8.62 38.32 -3.00
C PRO A 108 8.75 37.22 -4.06
N ILE A 109 9.66 36.27 -3.85
CA ILE A 109 10.02 35.23 -4.83
C ILE A 109 9.31 33.89 -4.55
N ARG A 110 8.54 33.78 -3.46
CA ARG A 110 7.81 32.55 -3.13
C ARG A 110 6.61 32.32 -4.05
N ASN A 111 6.34 31.06 -4.36
CA ASN A 111 5.12 30.68 -5.04
C ASN A 111 3.89 30.86 -4.12
N PRO A 112 2.91 31.72 -4.47
CA PRO A 112 1.75 31.98 -3.62
C PRO A 112 0.86 30.74 -3.43
N GLN A 113 0.81 29.83 -4.41
CA GLN A 113 0.05 28.59 -4.29
C GLN A 113 0.64 27.68 -3.22
N ALA A 114 1.97 27.50 -3.22
CA ALA A 114 2.67 26.70 -2.23
C ALA A 114 2.50 27.28 -0.83
N VAL A 115 2.66 28.60 -0.67
CA VAL A 115 2.45 29.30 0.60
C VAL A 115 1.02 29.09 1.11
N SER A 116 0.01 29.26 0.24
CA SER A 116 -1.39 29.09 0.61
C SER A 116 -1.69 27.65 1.07
N HIS A 117 -1.09 26.67 0.40
CA HIS A 117 -1.27 25.26 0.73
C HIS A 117 -0.63 24.90 2.07
N LEU A 118 0.61 25.33 2.34
CA LEU A 118 1.25 25.08 3.63
C LEU A 118 0.49 25.77 4.78
N LYS A 119 0.05 27.01 4.59
CA LYS A 119 -0.76 27.73 5.58
C LYS A 119 -2.11 27.04 5.85
N PHE A 120 -2.72 26.49 4.81
CA PHE A 120 -3.93 25.70 4.93
C PHE A 120 -3.69 24.43 5.75
N LEU A 121 -2.62 23.68 5.44
CA LEU A 121 -2.23 22.48 6.19
C LEU A 121 -1.93 22.79 7.67
N GLU A 122 -1.19 23.86 7.94
CA GLU A 122 -0.92 24.35 9.29
C GLU A 122 -2.21 24.62 10.06
N THR A 123 -3.16 25.32 9.42
CA THR A 123 -4.48 25.61 9.99
C THR A 123 -5.26 24.32 10.30
N CYS A 124 -5.24 23.35 9.39
CA CYS A 124 -5.90 22.05 9.59
C CYS A 124 -5.29 21.26 10.75
N TYR A 125 -3.96 21.28 10.87
CA TYR A 125 -3.27 20.66 11.99
C TYR A 125 -3.57 21.33 13.32
N ASN A 126 -3.54 22.66 13.37
CA ASN A 126 -3.84 23.43 14.57
C ASN A 126 -5.29 23.21 15.04
N LYS A 127 -6.21 22.92 14.11
CA LYS A 127 -7.61 22.56 14.39
C LYS A 127 -7.82 21.09 14.77
N GLY A 128 -6.83 20.21 14.60
CA GLY A 128 -6.98 18.77 14.88
C GLY A 128 -7.93 18.03 13.93
N VAL A 129 -8.18 18.57 12.73
CA VAL A 129 -9.19 18.02 11.79
C VAL A 129 -8.65 17.02 10.77
N ILE A 130 -7.33 16.80 10.76
CA ILE A 130 -6.67 15.89 9.81
C ILE A 130 -6.89 14.43 10.23
N ARG A 131 -7.15 13.57 9.25
CA ARG A 131 -7.36 12.14 9.42
C ARG A 131 -6.60 11.36 8.35
N THR A 132 -6.14 10.17 8.72
CA THR A 132 -5.43 9.26 7.82
C THR A 132 -6.05 7.86 7.80
N LEU A 133 -5.97 7.18 6.65
CA LEU A 133 -6.45 5.81 6.44
C LEU A 133 -5.44 5.05 5.60
N GLY A 134 -4.73 4.13 6.26
CA GLY A 134 -3.82 3.21 5.60
C GLY A 134 -4.59 2.03 5.00
N LEU A 135 -4.53 1.89 3.67
CA LEU A 135 -5.07 0.74 2.92
C LEU A 135 -3.94 -0.26 2.57
N GLY A 136 -2.94 -0.39 3.43
CA GLY A 136 -1.77 -1.25 3.24
C GLY A 136 -0.72 -0.65 2.30
N ILE A 137 -1.03 -0.47 1.02
CA ILE A 137 -0.10 0.05 0.00
C ILE A 137 -0.21 1.55 -0.26
N ILE A 138 -1.37 2.13 0.04
CA ILE A 138 -1.70 3.55 -0.17
C ILE A 138 -2.23 4.08 1.15
N ASN A 139 -1.91 5.33 1.46
CA ASN A 139 -2.46 6.04 2.61
C ASN A 139 -3.23 7.27 2.11
N PHE A 140 -4.46 7.46 2.59
CA PHE A 140 -5.25 8.64 2.27
C PHE A 140 -5.27 9.59 3.46
N MET A 141 -5.10 10.88 3.17
CA MET A 141 -5.29 11.96 4.14
C MET A 141 -6.48 12.81 3.75
N TRP A 142 -7.39 13.08 4.69
CA TRP A 142 -8.55 13.93 4.47
C TRP A 142 -8.85 14.83 5.67
N ILE A 143 -9.73 15.80 5.45
CA ILE A 143 -10.20 16.74 6.49
C ILE A 143 -11.59 16.37 7.00
N SER A 144 -11.69 16.26 8.32
CA SER A 144 -12.93 16.18 9.09
C SER A 144 -13.50 17.57 9.35
N ASP A 145 -14.81 17.66 9.61
CA ASP A 145 -15.44 18.93 10.02
C ASP A 145 -15.09 19.31 11.47
N TYR A 146 -14.85 18.30 12.32
CA TYR A 146 -14.58 18.45 13.74
C TYR A 146 -13.31 17.74 14.19
N ASP A 147 -12.72 18.28 15.26
CA ASP A 147 -11.60 17.69 15.99
C ASP A 147 -11.97 16.35 16.64
N LYS A 148 -10.97 15.47 16.84
CA LYS A 148 -11.14 14.13 17.43
C LYS A 148 -11.64 14.18 18.86
N SER A 149 -11.26 15.21 19.60
CA SER A 149 -11.67 15.43 20.99
C SER A 149 -12.94 16.27 21.13
N SER A 150 -13.62 16.62 20.03
CA SER A 150 -14.81 17.47 20.10
C SER A 150 -16.00 16.73 20.73
N GLY A 151 -16.47 17.18 21.89
CA GLY A 151 -17.68 16.69 22.55
C GLY A 151 -18.98 17.30 22.02
N LEU A 152 -18.95 18.01 20.89
CA LEU A 152 -20.12 18.65 20.32
C LEU A 152 -21.11 17.61 19.80
N TYR A 153 -22.41 17.83 20.05
CA TYR A 153 -23.47 16.96 19.52
C TYR A 153 -23.40 16.83 17.99
N GLN A 154 -23.10 17.93 17.30
CA GLN A 154 -22.98 17.96 15.84
C GLN A 154 -21.88 17.03 15.32
N ALA A 155 -20.82 16.80 16.09
CA ALA A 155 -19.72 15.91 15.73
C ALA A 155 -20.08 14.41 15.88
N HIS A 156 -21.09 14.10 16.69
CA HIS A 156 -21.56 12.74 16.97
C HIS A 156 -22.83 12.35 16.22
N CYS A 157 -23.44 13.30 15.50
CA CYS A 157 -24.70 13.09 14.80
C CYS A 157 -24.47 12.43 13.44
N GLU A 158 -24.90 11.17 13.30
CA GLU A 158 -24.76 10.36 12.07
C GLU A 158 -25.36 11.04 10.83
N TYR A 159 -26.46 11.79 10.99
CA TYR A 159 -27.12 12.49 9.88
C TYR A 159 -26.32 13.68 9.33
N LEU A 160 -25.37 14.21 10.12
CA LEU A 160 -24.49 15.31 9.72
C LEU A 160 -23.17 14.79 9.14
N GLU A 161 -22.94 13.48 9.14
CA GLU A 161 -21.71 12.91 8.61
C GLU A 161 -21.58 13.14 7.11
N PRO A 162 -20.33 13.34 6.63
CA PRO A 162 -20.07 13.57 5.23
C PRO A 162 -20.47 12.35 4.40
N LYS A 163 -21.29 12.58 3.36
CA LYS A 163 -21.72 11.54 2.43
C LYS A 163 -20.51 10.98 1.67
N PHE A 164 -20.48 9.66 1.47
CA PHE A 164 -19.44 8.96 0.69
C PHE A 164 -19.21 9.59 -0.69
N LEU A 165 -20.27 10.00 -1.39
CA LEU A 165 -20.16 10.63 -2.72
C LEU A 165 -19.36 11.93 -2.72
N THR A 166 -19.37 12.67 -1.61
CA THR A 166 -18.65 13.95 -1.47
C THR A 166 -17.25 13.82 -0.87
N PHE A 167 -16.87 12.61 -0.44
CA PHE A 167 -15.62 12.36 0.26
C PHE A 167 -14.38 12.75 -0.57
N HIS A 168 -14.41 12.52 -1.89
CA HIS A 168 -13.31 12.85 -2.79
C HIS A 168 -12.88 14.33 -2.75
N LYS A 169 -13.80 15.25 -2.42
CA LYS A 169 -13.51 16.70 -2.33
C LYS A 169 -12.74 17.09 -1.06
N ARG A 170 -12.69 16.19 -0.06
CA ARG A 170 -12.05 16.41 1.23
C ARG A 170 -10.65 15.80 1.32
N ILE A 171 -10.21 15.11 0.26
CA ILE A 171 -8.89 14.52 0.18
C ILE A 171 -7.86 15.64 0.11
N VAL A 172 -6.88 15.58 1.01
CA VAL A 172 -5.78 16.55 1.10
C VAL A 172 -4.55 16.02 0.37
N ASP A 173 -4.16 14.79 0.70
CA ASP A 173 -2.98 14.15 0.14
C ASP A 173 -3.15 12.63 0.04
N ILE A 174 -2.34 12.04 -0.84
CA ILE A 174 -2.25 10.62 -1.12
C ILE A 174 -0.80 10.19 -0.90
N GLY A 175 -0.61 9.31 0.07
CA GLY A 175 0.65 8.67 0.38
C GLY A 175 0.82 7.41 -0.45
N PHE A 176 1.90 7.33 -1.22
CA PHE A 176 2.24 6.15 -2.02
C PHE A 176 3.75 6.10 -2.28
N LEU A 177 4.36 4.92 -2.17
CA LEU A 177 5.81 4.70 -2.39
C LEU A 177 6.72 5.63 -1.56
N GLY A 178 6.41 5.82 -0.28
CA GLY A 178 7.23 6.58 0.67
C GLY A 178 7.16 8.09 0.51
N GLN A 179 6.26 8.58 -0.34
CA GLN A 179 6.10 10.00 -0.62
C GLN A 179 4.64 10.41 -0.52
N TRP A 180 4.43 11.68 -0.21
CA TRP A 180 3.14 12.36 -0.21
C TRP A 180 3.07 13.23 -1.46
N TRP A 181 2.23 12.82 -2.41
CA TRP A 181 2.33 13.26 -3.79
C TRP A 181 1.86 14.71 -3.99
N ILE A 182 0.81 15.14 -3.28
CA ILE A 182 0.28 16.49 -3.43
C ILE A 182 1.22 17.50 -2.76
N LEU A 183 1.70 17.21 -1.55
CA LEU A 183 2.68 18.04 -0.86
C LEU A 183 3.98 18.16 -1.68
N GLN A 184 4.54 17.04 -2.14
CA GLN A 184 5.77 17.04 -2.93
C GLN A 184 5.62 17.82 -4.25
N ARG A 185 4.47 17.66 -4.93
CA ARG A 185 4.19 18.39 -6.17
C ARG A 185 4.07 19.89 -5.92
N THR A 186 3.40 20.28 -4.84
CA THR A 186 3.21 21.68 -4.48
C THR A 186 4.54 22.35 -4.11
N MET A 187 5.45 21.60 -3.49
CA MET A 187 6.77 22.08 -3.08
C MET A 187 7.84 22.01 -4.17
N LYS A 188 7.53 21.54 -5.38
CA LYS A 188 8.54 21.40 -6.45
C LYS A 188 9.08 22.74 -6.94
N ASP A 189 8.18 23.69 -7.19
CA ASP A 189 8.49 25.02 -7.76
C ASP A 189 8.06 26.11 -6.76
N PHE A 190 8.47 25.97 -5.49
CA PHE A 190 8.05 26.83 -4.38
C PHE A 190 8.80 28.16 -4.33
N ASP A 191 9.95 28.24 -4.99
CA ASP A 191 10.87 29.38 -5.12
C ASP A 191 10.68 30.18 -6.42
N ILE A 192 9.64 29.86 -7.19
CA ILE A 192 9.28 30.57 -8.42
C ILE A 192 7.95 31.29 -8.18
N ASN A 193 7.97 32.62 -8.18
CA ASN A 193 6.75 33.42 -8.15
C ASN A 193 6.27 33.72 -9.59
N PRO A 194 5.11 33.18 -10.04
CA PRO A 194 4.62 33.42 -11.39
C PRO A 194 4.35 34.89 -11.71
N SER A 195 3.98 35.69 -10.71
CA SER A 195 3.65 37.12 -10.90
C SER A 195 4.83 37.97 -11.35
N GLU A 196 6.07 37.53 -11.07
CA GLU A 196 7.27 38.22 -11.56
C GLU A 196 7.42 38.13 -13.09
N PHE A 197 6.86 37.09 -13.70
CA PHE A 197 7.04 36.78 -15.12
C PHE A 197 5.85 37.18 -16.00
N GLU A 198 4.76 37.69 -15.43
CA GLU A 198 3.56 38.09 -16.17
C GLU A 198 3.86 39.15 -17.25
N ASN A 199 4.76 40.09 -16.96
CA ASN A 199 5.17 41.14 -17.90
C ASN A 199 6.02 40.62 -19.07
N LEU A 200 6.71 39.49 -18.89
CA LEU A 200 7.58 38.88 -19.91
C LEU A 200 6.81 38.02 -20.91
N GLN A 201 5.59 37.58 -20.57
CA GLN A 201 4.74 36.78 -21.46
C GLN A 201 3.91 37.62 -22.44
N ASN A 202 3.75 38.92 -22.14
CA ASN A 202 2.94 39.86 -22.91
C ASN A 202 3.75 40.69 -23.93
N THR A 203 5.05 40.39 -24.08
CA THR A 203 5.96 41.01 -25.06
C THR A 203 6.31 39.99 -26.15
#